data_AF-G7ZIM7-F1
#
_entry.id   AF-G7ZIM7-F1
#
_cell.length_a   1.000
_cell.length_b   1.000
_cell.length_c   1.000
_cell.angle_alpha   90.00
_cell.angle_beta   90.00
_cell.angle_gamma   90.00
#
_symmetry.space_group_name_H-M   'P 1'
#
loop_
_entity.id
_entity.type
_entity.pdbx_description
1 polymer ?
#
loop_
_entity_poly.entity_id
_entity_poly.type
_entity_poly.pdbx_seq_one_letter_code
_entity_poly.pdbx_strand_id
1 'polypeptide(L)'
;MCGHRICRSAWSRLEKAQRPIIGKEGCSMMRVLDDVAHLPSTVPLFVFGAGQGGHLVVRAIRRRPQMRIEAVIDTYKRGEVNGIPVITPAEFFERAKPDTPVVIASMYMDEIKLQLAAHGVRNLYNLYPFVRNQLAEARYRRDRLRAALILTATVAAAWFLAA
;
A
#
# COMPACT_ATOMS: atom_id res chain seq x y z
N MET A 1 49.58 24.65 6.89
CA MET A 1 49.45 23.38 7.65
C MET A 1 48.05 23.31 8.25
N CYS A 2 47.50 22.09 8.34
CA CYS A 2 46.18 21.61 8.79
C CYS A 2 45.36 22.48 9.80
N GLY A 3 44.03 22.40 9.85
CA GLY A 3 43.13 21.35 9.35
C GLY A 3 41.65 21.58 9.67
N HIS A 4 40.83 20.69 9.10
CA HIS A 4 39.38 20.62 9.08
C HIS A 4 38.65 20.64 10.45
N ARG A 5 37.46 21.26 10.51
CA ARG A 5 36.23 20.64 11.09
C ARG A 5 34.92 21.39 10.79
N ILE A 6 34.28 20.94 9.71
CA ILE A 6 32.85 20.62 9.49
C ILE A 6 31.79 21.14 10.50
N CYS A 7 30.79 21.81 9.88
CA CYS A 7 29.35 21.92 10.14
C CYS A 7 28.79 22.32 11.51
N ARG A 8 28.53 23.64 11.60
CA ARG A 8 27.23 24.29 11.86
C ARG A 8 26.04 23.36 12.17
N SER A 9 25.91 22.92 13.42
CA SER A 9 24.92 23.40 14.42
C SER A 9 23.46 23.72 14.04
N ALA A 10 22.96 23.37 12.84
CA ALA A 10 21.56 23.63 12.44
C ALA A 10 20.62 22.44 12.63
N TRP A 11 21.15 21.23 12.83
CA TRP A 11 20.34 20.00 12.95
C TRP A 11 19.87 19.66 14.37
N SER A 12 20.47 20.24 15.42
CA SER A 12 20.19 19.87 16.82
C SER A 12 19.11 20.73 17.51
N ARG A 13 18.45 21.64 16.79
CA ARG A 13 17.41 22.54 17.34
C ARG A 13 15.99 22.28 16.84
N LEU A 14 15.80 21.42 15.84
CA LEU A 14 14.48 21.03 15.34
C LEU A 14 13.92 19.74 15.98
N GLU A 15 14.76 18.89 16.59
CA GLU A 15 14.29 17.66 17.26
C GLU A 15 13.58 17.89 18.61
N LYS A 16 13.67 19.08 19.21
CA LYS A 16 13.03 19.36 20.51
C LYS A 16 11.60 19.88 20.44
N ALA A 17 11.04 20.11 19.24
CA ALA A 17 9.68 20.63 19.07
C ALA A 17 8.63 19.58 18.64
N GLN A 18 9.02 18.32 18.46
CA GLN A 18 8.11 17.23 18.10
C GLN A 18 8.14 16.12 19.14
N ARG A 19 7.77 16.46 20.37
CA ARG A 19 7.12 15.46 21.22
C ARG A 19 5.67 15.41 20.75
N PRO A 20 5.20 14.33 20.11
CA PRO A 20 3.77 14.18 19.94
C PRO A 20 3.19 14.10 21.36
N ILE A 21 2.42 15.12 21.73
CA ILE A 21 1.48 15.02 22.83
C ILE A 21 0.50 13.95 22.35
N ILE A 22 0.80 12.68 22.66
CA ILE A 22 -0.15 11.59 22.54
C ILE A 22 -1.18 11.88 23.61
N GLY A 23 -2.14 12.76 23.26
CA GLY A 23 -3.38 12.91 23.98
C GLY A 23 -4.00 11.53 24.04
N LYS A 24 -4.22 11.06 25.27
CA LYS A 24 -4.61 9.69 25.61
C LYS A 24 -6.03 9.29 25.15
N GLU A 25 -6.68 10.05 24.28
CA GLU A 25 -8.03 9.78 23.81
C GLU A 25 -8.14 9.98 22.29
N GLY A 26 -8.10 8.86 21.55
CA GLY A 26 -8.13 8.86 20.09
C GLY A 26 -7.08 7.96 19.45
N CYS A 27 -6.85 6.76 20.01
CA CYS A 27 -6.02 5.77 19.34
C CYS A 27 -6.70 5.41 18.01
N SER A 28 -6.08 5.78 16.88
CA SER A 28 -6.51 5.37 15.54
C SER A 28 -6.61 3.84 15.53
N MET A 29 -7.84 3.32 15.62
CA MET A 29 -8.13 1.90 15.58
C MET A 29 -8.05 1.45 14.12
N MET A 30 -6.82 1.15 13.70
CA MET A 30 -6.59 0.55 12.40
C MET A 30 -7.15 -0.87 12.39
N ARG A 31 -8.02 -1.16 11.41
CA ARG A 31 -8.60 -2.49 11.22
C ARG A 31 -7.73 -3.28 10.25
N VAL A 32 -7.35 -4.50 10.61
CA VAL A 32 -6.61 -5.39 9.73
C VAL A 32 -7.59 -6.26 8.98
N LEU A 33 -7.52 -6.25 7.65
CA LEU A 33 -8.42 -6.99 6.77
C LEU A 33 -7.60 -7.89 5.83
N ASP A 34 -8.18 -9.04 5.52
CA ASP A 34 -7.67 -10.04 4.59
C ASP A 34 -8.50 -10.14 3.29
N ASP A 35 -9.66 -9.47 3.23
CA ASP A 35 -10.52 -9.31 2.06
C ASP A 35 -11.01 -7.86 1.93
N VAL A 36 -11.04 -7.38 0.69
CA VAL A 36 -11.67 -6.10 0.31
C VAL A 36 -13.19 -6.08 0.56
N ALA A 37 -13.84 -7.24 0.75
CA ALA A 37 -15.26 -7.34 1.08
C ALA A 37 -15.65 -6.63 2.37
N HIS A 38 -14.73 -6.57 3.32
CA HIS A 38 -14.94 -6.03 4.66
C HIS A 38 -14.70 -4.51 4.74
N LEU A 39 -14.39 -3.87 3.61
CA LEU A 39 -14.26 -2.42 3.51
C LEU A 39 -15.64 -1.74 3.48
N PRO A 40 -15.74 -0.49 3.96
CA PRO A 40 -16.98 0.26 3.85
C PRO A 40 -17.30 0.54 2.38
N SER A 41 -18.57 0.34 1.99
CA SER A 41 -19.04 0.52 0.62
C SER A 41 -19.81 1.84 0.41
N THR A 42 -20.28 2.49 1.47
CA THR A 42 -21.14 3.68 1.35
C THR A 42 -20.38 4.99 1.12
N VAL A 43 -19.05 4.98 1.25
CA VAL A 43 -18.21 6.17 1.18
C VAL A 43 -17.03 5.94 0.23
N PRO A 44 -16.57 6.99 -0.49
CA PRO A 44 -15.38 6.90 -1.32
C PRO A 44 -14.14 6.54 -0.48
N LEU A 45 -13.33 5.63 -1.00
CA LEU A 45 -12.11 5.14 -0.37
C LEU A 45 -10.88 5.81 -0.98
N PHE A 46 -9.84 5.99 -0.17
CA PHE A 46 -8.49 6.29 -0.65
C PHE A 46 -7.59 5.07 -0.45
N VAL A 47 -6.70 4.79 -1.40
CA VAL A 47 -5.75 3.67 -1.30
C VAL A 47 -4.33 4.19 -1.20
N PHE A 48 -3.63 3.92 -0.11
CA PHE A 48 -2.24 4.30 0.07
C PHE A 48 -1.28 3.24 -0.49
N GLY A 49 -0.48 3.65 -1.46
CA GLY A 49 0.55 2.89 -2.16
C GLY A 49 0.17 2.61 -3.62
N ALA A 50 0.90 3.20 -4.57
CA ALA A 50 0.79 2.95 -6.02
C ALA A 50 1.77 1.86 -6.51
N GLY A 51 2.20 0.97 -5.60
CA GLY A 51 2.99 -0.23 -5.92
C GLY A 51 2.12 -1.38 -6.42
N GLN A 52 2.73 -2.58 -6.55
CA GLN A 52 2.00 -3.80 -6.93
C GLN A 52 0.80 -4.08 -6.01
N GLY A 53 0.95 -3.85 -4.69
CA GLY A 53 -0.14 -3.99 -3.73
C GLY A 53 -1.32 -3.07 -4.02
N GLY A 54 -1.07 -1.80 -4.33
CA GLY A 54 -2.08 -0.85 -4.77
C GLY A 54 -2.83 -1.30 -6.01
N HIS A 55 -2.12 -1.75 -7.05
CA HIS A 55 -2.76 -2.26 -8.26
C HIS A 55 -3.65 -3.49 -7.98
N LEU A 56 -3.27 -4.36 -7.04
CA LEU A 56 -4.08 -5.51 -6.65
C LEU A 56 -5.35 -5.08 -5.90
N VAL A 57 -5.21 -4.21 -4.91
CA VAL A 57 -6.35 -3.68 -4.14
C VAL A 57 -7.31 -2.90 -5.02
N VAL A 58 -6.82 -1.99 -5.86
CA VAL A 58 -7.66 -1.21 -6.79
C VAL A 58 -8.44 -2.13 -7.71
N ARG A 59 -7.80 -3.14 -8.29
CA ARG A 59 -8.46 -4.10 -9.18
C ARG A 59 -9.51 -4.94 -8.47
N ALA A 60 -9.24 -5.35 -7.23
CA ALA A 60 -10.18 -6.13 -6.43
C ALA A 60 -11.42 -5.30 -6.03
N ILE A 61 -11.23 -4.04 -5.63
CA ILE A 61 -12.32 -3.11 -5.32
C ILE A 61 -13.12 -2.77 -6.58
N ARG A 62 -12.49 -2.54 -7.74
CA ARG A 62 -13.19 -2.24 -9.00
C ARG A 62 -14.14 -3.35 -9.48
N ARG A 63 -14.00 -4.57 -8.97
CA ARG A 63 -14.94 -5.68 -9.25
C ARG A 63 -16.21 -5.60 -8.40
N ARG A 64 -16.32 -4.63 -7.50
CA ARG A 64 -17.44 -4.43 -6.58
C ARG A 64 -18.16 -3.12 -6.94
N PRO A 65 -19.31 -3.17 -7.64
CA PRO A 65 -20.02 -1.98 -8.13
C PRO A 65 -20.38 -0.96 -7.05
N GLN A 66 -20.61 -1.44 -5.83
CA GLN A 66 -20.98 -0.64 -4.67
C GLN A 66 -19.82 0.09 -4.02
N MET A 67 -18.58 -0.07 -4.48
CA MET A 67 -17.41 0.58 -3.89
C MET A 67 -16.79 1.57 -4.87
N ARG A 68 -16.37 2.73 -4.35
CA ARG A 68 -15.70 3.76 -5.13
C ARG A 68 -14.33 4.07 -4.55
N ILE A 69 -13.32 4.16 -5.41
CA ILE A 69 -12.00 4.68 -5.05
C ILE A 69 -11.92 6.10 -5.59
N GLU A 70 -11.58 7.05 -4.73
CA GLU A 70 -11.43 8.45 -5.11
C GLU A 70 -10.04 8.72 -5.69
N ALA A 71 -9.00 8.29 -4.99
CA ALA A 71 -7.62 8.42 -5.45
C ALA A 71 -6.72 7.36 -4.81
N VAL A 72 -5.58 7.13 -5.44
CA VAL A 72 -4.44 6.42 -4.84
C VAL A 72 -3.47 7.46 -4.29
N ILE A 73 -2.97 7.24 -3.07
CA ILE A 73 -2.00 8.11 -2.42
C ILE A 73 -0.62 7.47 -2.55
N ASP A 74 0.38 8.21 -3.04
CA ASP A 74 1.76 7.74 -3.06
C ASP A 74 2.74 8.90 -2.88
N THR A 75 3.75 8.71 -2.04
CA THR A 75 4.77 9.73 -1.78
C THR A 75 5.61 10.02 -3.02
N TYR A 76 5.97 8.97 -3.78
CA TYR A 76 6.98 9.04 -4.83
C TYR A 76 6.38 8.99 -6.23
N LYS A 77 5.29 8.25 -6.42
CA LYS A 77 4.68 8.03 -7.73
C LYS A 77 3.62 9.08 -8.05
N ARG A 78 3.42 9.32 -9.34
CA ARG A 78 2.39 10.18 -9.93
C ARG A 78 1.76 9.47 -11.14
N GLY A 79 0.68 10.02 -11.68
CA GLY A 79 -0.04 9.45 -12.82
C GLY A 79 -1.29 8.70 -12.35
N GLU A 80 -1.47 7.46 -12.80
CA GLU A 80 -2.69 6.69 -12.53
C GLU A 80 -2.41 5.23 -12.18
N VAL A 81 -3.28 4.64 -11.36
CA VAL A 81 -3.34 3.20 -11.09
C VAL A 81 -4.66 2.68 -11.63
N ASN A 82 -4.61 1.96 -12.74
CA ASN A 82 -5.80 1.42 -13.43
C ASN A 82 -6.87 2.51 -13.67
N GLY A 83 -6.49 3.68 -14.18
CA GLY A 83 -7.41 4.79 -14.43
C GLY A 83 -7.86 5.58 -13.19
N ILE A 84 -7.30 5.30 -12.01
CA ILE A 84 -7.54 6.07 -10.77
C ILE A 84 -6.36 7.01 -10.56
N PRO A 85 -6.58 8.32 -10.32
CA PRO A 85 -5.50 9.28 -10.15
C PRO A 85 -4.63 8.95 -8.93
N VAL A 86 -3.32 9.12 -9.08
CA VAL A 86 -2.34 9.05 -8.00
C VAL A 86 -2.04 10.46 -7.52
N ILE A 87 -2.37 10.75 -6.26
CA ILE A 87 -2.14 12.02 -5.58
C ILE A 87 -1.06 11.88 -4.51
N THR A 88 -0.49 13.00 -4.12
CA THR A 88 0.46 13.10 -3.01
C THR A 88 -0.24 13.04 -1.66
N PRO A 89 0.50 12.72 -0.57
CA PRO A 89 -0.04 12.88 0.78
C PRO A 89 -0.49 14.32 1.08
N ALA A 90 0.23 15.33 0.58
CA ALA A 90 -0.14 16.73 0.79
C ALA A 90 -1.50 17.07 0.16
N GLU A 91 -1.70 16.73 -1.12
CA GLU A 91 -2.98 16.89 -1.82
C GLU A 91 -4.11 16.09 -1.16
N PHE A 92 -3.81 14.93 -0.61
CA PHE A 92 -4.77 14.16 0.18
C PHE A 92 -5.20 14.91 1.44
N PHE A 93 -4.25 15.45 2.22
CA PHE A 93 -4.57 16.16 3.47
C PHE A 93 -5.36 17.45 3.27
N GLU A 94 -5.21 18.13 2.13
CA GLU A 94 -6.04 19.28 1.77
C GLU A 94 -7.52 18.90 1.57
N ARG A 95 -7.81 17.64 1.25
CA ARG A 95 -9.15 17.14 0.90
C ARG A 95 -9.75 16.25 1.98
N ALA A 96 -8.91 15.63 2.82
CA ALA A 96 -9.31 14.59 3.74
C ALA A 96 -10.12 15.15 4.92
N LYS A 97 -11.26 14.52 5.19
CA LYS A 97 -11.98 14.64 6.46
C LYS A 97 -11.44 13.61 7.47
N PRO A 98 -11.52 13.84 8.79
CA PRO A 98 -11.02 12.90 9.80
C PRO A 98 -11.51 11.45 9.66
N ASP A 99 -12.77 11.27 9.22
CA ASP A 99 -13.42 9.96 9.07
C ASP A 99 -13.26 9.34 7.68
N THR A 100 -12.47 9.99 6.81
CA THR A 100 -12.19 9.49 5.45
C THR A 100 -11.53 8.11 5.54
N PRO A 101 -12.11 7.06 4.95
CA PRO A 101 -11.54 5.74 4.97
C PRO A 101 -10.28 5.67 4.09
N VAL A 102 -9.16 5.31 4.71
CA VAL A 102 -7.89 5.10 4.02
C VAL A 102 -7.47 3.63 4.13
N VAL A 103 -7.26 3.02 2.98
CA VAL A 103 -6.83 1.64 2.81
C VAL A 103 -5.33 1.62 2.56
N ILE A 104 -4.55 1.02 3.45
CA ILE A 104 -3.10 0.90 3.32
C ILE A 104 -2.78 -0.42 2.61
N ALA A 105 -2.25 -0.33 1.38
CA ALA A 105 -1.86 -1.46 0.53
C ALA A 105 -0.34 -1.62 0.41
N SER A 106 0.40 -1.16 1.44
CA SER A 106 1.85 -1.04 1.47
C SER A 106 2.46 -1.82 2.62
N MET A 107 3.71 -2.30 2.42
CA MET A 107 4.50 -2.91 3.50
C MET A 107 5.01 -1.89 4.52
N TYR A 108 5.10 -0.62 4.15
CA TYR A 108 5.51 0.50 5.01
C TYR A 108 4.35 0.99 5.90
N MET A 109 3.54 0.06 6.41
CA MET A 109 2.26 0.36 7.06
C MET A 109 2.44 1.23 8.30
N ASP A 110 3.46 0.96 9.13
CA ASP A 110 3.66 1.68 10.39
C ASP A 110 4.01 3.16 10.16
N GLU A 111 4.90 3.43 9.21
CA GLU A 111 5.28 4.80 8.83
C GLU A 111 4.08 5.58 8.26
N ILE A 112 3.32 4.94 7.37
CA ILE A 112 2.12 5.53 6.78
C ILE A 112 1.06 5.80 7.86
N LYS A 113 0.84 4.85 8.78
CA LYS A 113 -0.10 5.01 9.89
C LYS A 113 0.26 6.21 10.75
N LEU A 114 1.52 6.36 11.12
CA LEU A 114 2.00 7.50 11.92
C LEU A 114 1.78 8.83 11.18
N GLN A 115 2.11 8.87 9.88
CA GLN A 115 1.91 10.05 9.04
C GLN A 115 0.42 10.45 8.96
N LEU A 116 -0.47 9.48 8.73
CA LEU A 116 -1.92 9.70 8.64
C LEU A 116 -2.50 10.14 9.99
N ALA A 117 -2.06 9.51 11.09
CA ALA A 117 -2.50 9.86 12.44
C ALA A 117 -2.06 11.27 12.85
N ALA A 118 -0.85 11.70 12.47
CA ALA A 118 -0.35 13.06 12.72
C ALA A 118 -1.21 14.15 12.04
N HIS A 119 -1.95 13.80 11.00
CA HIS A 119 -2.88 14.69 10.29
C HIS A 119 -4.35 14.44 10.66
N GLY A 120 -4.61 13.71 11.74
CA GLY A 120 -5.96 13.51 12.29
C GLY A 120 -6.82 12.49 11.53
N VAL A 121 -6.24 11.69 10.63
CA VAL A 121 -6.97 10.61 9.95
C VAL A 121 -7.13 9.41 10.88
N ARG A 122 -8.38 8.99 11.10
CA ARG A 122 -8.71 7.97 12.11
C ARG A 122 -9.20 6.66 11.53
N ASN A 123 -9.77 6.67 10.32
CA ASN A 123 -10.43 5.52 9.73
C ASN A 123 -9.48 4.74 8.80
N LEU A 124 -8.59 3.94 9.41
CA LEU A 124 -7.53 3.23 8.69
C LEU A 124 -7.84 1.73 8.53
N TYR A 125 -7.55 1.19 7.35
CA TYR A 125 -7.69 -0.23 7.03
C TYR A 125 -6.39 -0.78 6.48
N ASN A 126 -5.79 -1.75 7.16
CA ASN A 126 -4.60 -2.45 6.68
C ASN A 126 -5.01 -3.64 5.80
N LEU A 127 -4.76 -3.54 4.49
CA LEU A 127 -4.97 -4.61 3.51
C LEU A 127 -3.65 -5.28 3.05
N TYR A 128 -2.54 -5.02 3.73
CA TYR A 128 -1.29 -5.71 3.39
C TYR A 128 -1.38 -7.25 3.51
N PRO A 129 -2.15 -7.86 4.46
CA PRO A 129 -2.38 -9.29 4.45
C PRO A 129 -3.03 -9.80 3.16
N PHE A 130 -4.10 -9.14 2.69
CA PHE A 130 -4.72 -9.44 1.39
C PHE A 130 -3.69 -9.36 0.25
N VAL A 131 -2.88 -8.30 0.22
CA VAL A 131 -1.83 -8.13 -0.80
C VAL A 131 -0.83 -9.27 -0.78
N ARG A 132 -0.33 -9.65 0.41
CA ARG A 132 0.62 -10.76 0.56
C ARG A 132 0.03 -12.07 0.05
N ASN A 133 -1.22 -12.37 0.40
CA ASN A 133 -1.89 -13.59 -0.04
C ASN A 133 -2.03 -13.63 -1.57
N GLN A 134 -2.49 -12.53 -2.19
CA GLN A 134 -2.60 -12.43 -3.65
C GLN A 134 -1.26 -12.60 -4.38
N LEU A 135 -0.19 -12.03 -3.83
CA LEU A 135 1.16 -12.20 -4.39
C LEU A 135 1.67 -13.63 -4.25
N ALA A 136 1.42 -14.28 -3.11
CA ALA A 136 1.77 -15.68 -2.88
C ALA A 136 1.02 -16.62 -3.83
N GLU A 137 -0.29 -16.42 -4.02
CA GLU A 137 -1.10 -17.20 -4.97
C GLU A 137 -0.65 -17.01 -6.42
N ALA A 138 -0.33 -15.78 -6.82
CA ALA A 138 0.17 -15.50 -8.16
C ALA A 138 1.53 -16.19 -8.41
N ARG A 139 2.40 -16.21 -7.40
CA ARG A 139 3.67 -16.93 -7.45
C ARG A 139 3.46 -18.44 -7.56
N TYR A 140 2.65 -19.02 -6.68
CA TYR A 140 2.35 -20.45 -6.68
C TYR A 140 1.77 -20.92 -8.03
N ARG A 141 0.81 -20.17 -8.60
CA ARG A 141 0.26 -20.48 -9.93
C ARG A 141 1.32 -20.46 -11.03
N ARG A 142 2.21 -19.46 -11.02
CA ARG A 142 3.28 -19.34 -12.01
C ARG A 142 4.25 -20.52 -11.92
N ASP A 143 4.65 -20.89 -10.71
CA ASP A 143 5.60 -21.97 -10.47
C ASP A 143 4.99 -23.33 -10.88
N ARG A 144 3.70 -23.54 -10.58
CA ARG A 144 2.96 -24.73 -11.02
C ARG A 144 2.84 -24.82 -12.54
N LEU A 145 2.53 -23.72 -13.22
CA LEU A 145 2.46 -23.71 -14.70
C LEU A 145 3.82 -23.97 -15.35
N ARG A 146 4.90 -23.41 -14.78
CA ARG A 146 6.27 -23.68 -15.24
C ARG A 146 6.63 -25.16 -15.09
N ALA A 147 6.33 -25.75 -13.94
CA ALA A 147 6.57 -27.18 -13.71
C ALA A 147 5.80 -28.06 -14.71
N ALA A 148 4.52 -27.74 -14.97
CA ALA A 148 3.72 -28.45 -15.95
C ALA A 148 4.31 -28.34 -17.37
N LEU A 149 4.74 -27.15 -17.80
CA LEU A 149 5.36 -26.94 -19.11
C LEU A 149 6.66 -27.75 -19.27
N ILE A 150 7.52 -27.76 -18.25
CA ILE A 150 8.76 -28.56 -18.25
C ILE A 150 8.44 -30.05 -18.36
N LEU A 151 7.46 -30.54 -17.60
CA LEU A 151 7.04 -31.94 -17.67
C LEU A 151 6.50 -32.30 -19.07
N THR A 152 5.66 -31.44 -19.66
CA THR A 152 5.13 -31.70 -21.01
C THR A 152 6.23 -31.67 -22.09
N ALA A 153 7.20 -30.75 -21.98
CA ALA A 153 8.29 -30.66 -22.93
C ALA A 153 9.24 -31.87 -22.84
N THR A 154 9.51 -32.36 -21.62
CA THR A 154 10.35 -33.55 -21.41
C THR A 154 9.67 -34.82 -21.91
N VAL A 155 8.37 -34.99 -21.67
CA VAL A 155 7.60 -36.10 -22.24
C VAL A 155 7.60 -36.02 -23.78
N ALA A 156 7.33 -34.85 -24.36
CA ALA A 156 7.36 -34.69 -25.82
C ALA A 156 8.74 -35.03 -26.41
N ALA A 157 9.82 -34.54 -25.80
CA ALA A 157 11.19 -34.84 -26.23
C ALA A 157 11.50 -36.35 -26.14
N ALA A 158 11.05 -37.03 -25.09
CA ALA A 158 11.22 -38.47 -24.95
C ALA A 158 10.46 -39.27 -26.03
N TRP A 159 9.24 -38.85 -26.37
CA TRP A 159 8.48 -39.44 -27.49
C TRP A 159 9.17 -39.24 -28.84
N PHE A 160 9.71 -38.04 -29.11
CA PHE A 160 10.44 -37.75 -30.34
C PHE A 160 11.75 -38.56 -30.50
N LEU A 161 12.41 -38.92 -29.40
CA LEU A 161 13.63 -39.73 -29.43
C LEU A 161 13.34 -41.25 -29.54
N ALA A 162 12.12 -41.67 -29.22
CA ALA A 162 11.70 -43.07 -29.26
C ALA A 162 11.00 -43.46 -30.58
N ALA A 163 10.70 -42.48 -31.44
CA ALA A 163 10.10 -42.65 -32.78
C ALA A 163 11.17 -42.58 -33.87
#